data_AF-A0A2V9JCX5-F1
#
_entry.id   AF-A0A2V9JCX5-F1
#
_cell.length_a   1.000
_cell.length_b   1.000
_cell.length_c   1.000
_cell.angle_alpha   90.00
_cell.angle_beta   90.00
_cell.angle_gamma   90.00
#
_symmetry.space_group_name_H-M   'P 1'
#
loop_
_entity.id
_entity.type
_entity.pdbx_description
1 polymer ?
#
loop_
_entity_poly.entity_id
_entity_poly.type
_entity_poly.pdbx_seq_one_letter_code
_entity_poly.pdbx_strand_id
1 'polypeptide(L)'
;MELGYFMRVNASLLFFLIVSLASGLRAQQVSVQEYALQNGMKLLMVPRKGDPNIAAGWVARVGSVNERPGITGISHLFEHMMFKGTHAIGTTDINKDLEIMARMDAVKAELRKEEEEQNRRLRLGEISDLTDPKNRSPRHQQLLDEFAGLEKQEKDLLVKNEFDKIYTAAGASGMNAFTERDLTVYFINVPANKIELWFWMESDRLLNPVFREFYSERDVVREERRLRTESTPTGKFEEEFESTFWRQLRAQQCLGVSGGGLRPGPGQGSRGPVLRAAQAQSAGTAAGAHARSGASG
;
A
#
# COMPACT_ATOMS: atom_id res chain seq x y z
N MET A 1 -57.36 -8.77 -44.42
CA MET A 1 -56.60 -10.02 -44.61
C MET A 1 -55.50 -9.70 -45.61
N GLU A 2 -54.41 -9.09 -45.13
CA GLU A 2 -53.16 -9.76 -44.66
C GLU A 2 -52.24 -10.02 -45.86
N LEU A 3 -51.42 -9.04 -46.24
CA LEU A 3 -49.97 -8.96 -45.97
C LEU A 3 -49.16 -10.19 -46.45
N GLY A 4 -48.39 -10.03 -47.53
CA GLY A 4 -47.55 -11.09 -48.08
C GLY A 4 -46.44 -10.62 -49.02
N TYR A 5 -45.79 -9.49 -48.74
CA TYR A 5 -44.54 -9.06 -49.40
C TYR A 5 -43.40 -9.02 -48.37
N PHE A 6 -43.09 -10.17 -47.77
CA PHE A 6 -41.93 -10.31 -46.90
C PHE A 6 -40.71 -10.75 -47.72
N MET A 7 -39.97 -9.74 -48.19
CA MET A 7 -38.52 -9.64 -48.08
C MET A 7 -37.76 -10.99 -48.12
N ARG A 8 -37.45 -11.48 -49.33
CA ARG A 8 -36.37 -12.48 -49.50
C ARG A 8 -35.03 -11.78 -49.25
N VAL A 9 -34.65 -11.64 -47.99
CA VAL A 9 -33.30 -11.22 -47.61
C VAL A 9 -32.36 -12.33 -48.07
N ASN A 10 -31.57 -12.06 -49.12
CA ASN A 10 -30.56 -13.00 -49.61
C ASN A 10 -29.63 -13.36 -48.45
N ALA A 11 -29.65 -14.63 -48.03
CA ALA A 11 -28.79 -15.14 -46.97
C ALA A 11 -27.30 -14.84 -47.23
N SER A 12 -26.90 -14.75 -48.50
CA SER A 12 -25.55 -14.35 -48.92
C SER A 12 -25.21 -12.90 -48.58
N LEU A 13 -26.17 -11.99 -48.60
CA LEU A 13 -26.00 -10.56 -48.27
C LEU A 13 -25.91 -10.37 -46.76
N LEU A 14 -26.68 -11.15 -45.98
CA LEU A 14 -26.58 -11.19 -44.53
C LEU A 14 -25.26 -11.83 -44.08
N PHE A 15 -24.79 -12.88 -44.76
CA PHE A 15 -23.50 -13.52 -44.50
C PHE A 15 -22.32 -12.58 -44.80
N PHE A 16 -22.36 -11.84 -45.91
CA PHE A 16 -21.35 -10.81 -46.22
C PHE A 16 -21.36 -9.65 -45.21
N LEU A 17 -22.53 -9.24 -44.72
CA LEU A 17 -22.65 -8.20 -43.69
C LEU A 17 -22.07 -8.67 -42.34
N ILE A 18 -22.29 -9.94 -41.97
CA ILE A 18 -21.77 -10.54 -40.73
C ILE A 18 -20.24 -10.73 -40.80
N VAL A 19 -19.70 -11.16 -41.95
CA VAL A 19 -18.24 -11.30 -42.14
C VAL A 19 -17.52 -9.94 -42.18
N SER A 20 -18.17 -8.91 -42.73
CA SER A 20 -17.69 -7.51 -42.69
C SER A 20 -17.63 -6.96 -41.25
N LEU A 21 -18.66 -7.21 -40.43
CA LEU A 21 -18.68 -6.85 -39.01
C LEU A 21 -17.65 -7.60 -38.16
N ALA A 22 -17.28 -8.83 -38.54
CA ALA A 22 -16.28 -9.63 -37.84
C ALA A 22 -14.81 -9.20 -38.10
N SER A 23 -14.57 -8.35 -39.10
CA SER A 23 -13.20 -7.99 -39.54
C SER A 23 -12.57 -6.84 -38.73
N GLY A 24 -13.30 -6.24 -37.78
CA GLY A 24 -12.93 -4.96 -37.16
C GLY A 24 -12.45 -4.97 -35.71
N LEU A 25 -12.44 -6.10 -35.01
CA LEU A 25 -12.02 -6.16 -33.61
C LEU A 25 -10.73 -6.97 -33.44
N ARG A 26 -9.63 -6.49 -34.04
CA ARG A 26 -8.33 -6.84 -33.48
C ARG A 26 -8.17 -6.07 -32.19
N ALA A 27 -8.30 -6.78 -31.06
CA ALA A 27 -7.82 -6.26 -29.78
C ALA A 27 -6.42 -5.70 -29.99
N GLN A 28 -6.19 -4.45 -29.58
CA GLN A 28 -4.89 -3.80 -29.73
C GLN A 28 -3.83 -4.66 -29.05
N GLN A 29 -2.99 -5.34 -29.83
CA GLN A 29 -1.89 -6.14 -29.30
C GLN A 29 -0.84 -5.18 -28.77
N VAL A 30 -0.85 -4.95 -27.45
CA VAL A 30 0.18 -4.19 -26.76
C VAL A 30 1.38 -5.11 -26.56
N SER A 31 2.49 -4.80 -27.21
CA SER A 31 3.75 -5.52 -27.01
C SER A 31 4.37 -5.07 -25.69
N VAL A 32 4.12 -5.83 -24.62
CA VAL A 32 4.67 -5.59 -23.29
C VAL A 32 6.02 -6.28 -23.17
N GLN A 33 7.05 -5.53 -22.76
CA GLN A 33 8.34 -6.08 -22.35
C GLN A 33 8.36 -6.21 -20.83
N GLU A 34 8.61 -7.42 -20.33
CA GLU A 34 8.65 -7.71 -18.90
C GLU A 34 10.08 -7.97 -18.44
N TYR A 35 10.46 -7.38 -17.30
CA TYR A 35 11.74 -7.59 -16.64
C TYR A 35 11.51 -7.87 -15.16
N ALA A 36 12.17 -8.90 -14.63
CA ALA A 36 12.17 -9.19 -13.20
C ALA A 36 13.45 -8.64 -12.57
N LEU A 37 13.30 -7.80 -11.55
CA LEU A 37 14.41 -7.28 -10.75
C LEU A 37 14.82 -8.30 -9.67
N GLN A 38 16.06 -8.18 -9.19
CA GLN A 38 16.61 -9.10 -8.18
C GLN A 38 15.83 -9.09 -6.85
N ASN A 39 15.20 -7.98 -6.52
CA ASN A 39 14.36 -7.82 -5.33
C ASN A 39 12.91 -8.36 -5.51
N GLY A 40 12.60 -8.96 -6.65
CA GLY A 40 11.28 -9.53 -6.96
C GLY A 40 10.27 -8.54 -7.59
N MET A 41 10.62 -7.26 -7.74
CA MET A 41 9.79 -6.28 -8.44
C MET A 41 9.76 -6.59 -9.95
N LYS A 42 8.58 -6.46 -10.56
CA LYS A 42 8.40 -6.64 -12.00
C LYS A 42 8.28 -5.27 -12.67
N LEU A 43 9.10 -5.04 -13.68
CA LEU A 43 9.03 -3.86 -14.54
C LEU A 43 8.33 -4.26 -15.85
N LEU A 44 7.21 -3.59 -16.13
CA LEU A 44 6.45 -3.74 -17.36
C LEU A 44 6.66 -2.49 -18.21
N MET A 45 7.10 -2.65 -19.45
CA MET A 45 7.36 -1.54 -20.37
C MET A 45 6.61 -1.73 -21.67
N VAL A 46 6.06 -0.64 -22.18
CA VAL A 46 5.41 -0.58 -23.50
C VAL A 46 6.09 0.52 -24.32
N PRO A 47 7.17 0.22 -25.05
CA PRO A 47 7.90 1.24 -25.81
C PRO A 47 7.05 1.81 -26.95
N ARG A 48 6.88 3.14 -26.95
CA ARG A 48 6.20 3.86 -28.03
C ARG A 48 7.13 4.89 -28.64
N LYS A 49 7.77 4.52 -29.75
CA LYS A 49 8.69 5.41 -30.47
C LYS A 49 7.88 6.55 -31.11
N GLY A 50 8.04 7.77 -30.60
CA GLY A 50 7.36 8.96 -31.11
C GLY A 50 6.57 9.73 -30.05
N ASP A 51 6.24 9.09 -28.93
CA ASP A 51 5.57 9.77 -27.81
C ASP A 51 6.64 10.50 -26.97
N PRO A 52 6.56 11.84 -26.83
CA PRO A 52 7.51 12.59 -26.01
C PRO A 52 7.24 12.45 -24.50
N ASN A 53 6.16 11.78 -24.13
CA ASN A 53 5.70 11.60 -22.75
C ASN A 53 5.67 10.11 -22.39
N ILE A 54 5.96 9.83 -21.14
CA ILE A 54 5.92 8.50 -20.54
C ILE A 54 4.88 8.52 -19.42
N ALA A 55 3.87 7.66 -19.51
CA ALA A 55 3.03 7.32 -18.37
C ALA A 55 3.80 6.31 -17.51
N ALA A 56 4.15 6.71 -16.30
CA ALA A 56 4.95 5.93 -15.37
C ALA A 56 4.19 5.74 -14.06
N GLY A 57 4.42 4.62 -13.40
CA GLY A 57 3.76 4.30 -12.15
C GLY A 57 4.22 2.96 -11.59
N TRP A 58 3.85 2.72 -10.35
CA TRP A 58 4.07 1.43 -9.70
C TRP A 58 2.82 1.03 -8.91
N VAL A 59 2.69 -0.28 -8.71
CA VAL A 59 1.55 -0.88 -8.05
C VAL A 59 2.05 -1.72 -6.88
N ALA A 60 1.56 -1.41 -5.68
CA ALA A 60 1.68 -2.31 -4.54
C ALA A 60 0.47 -3.25 -4.54
N ARG A 61 0.70 -4.55 -4.40
CA ARG A 61 -0.35 -5.56 -4.16
C ARG A 61 -0.79 -5.54 -2.69
N VAL A 62 -1.28 -4.40 -2.25
CA VAL A 62 -1.83 -4.14 -0.94
C VAL A 62 -3.02 -3.21 -1.12
N GLY A 63 -4.14 -3.50 -0.48
CA GLY A 63 -5.30 -2.63 -0.48
C GLY A 63 -6.20 -2.94 0.72
N SER A 64 -7.45 -2.45 0.69
CA SER A 64 -8.37 -2.59 1.82
C SER A 64 -8.64 -4.04 2.24
N VAL A 65 -8.49 -5.02 1.34
CA VAL A 65 -8.63 -6.44 1.71
C VAL A 65 -7.60 -6.84 2.74
N ASN A 66 -6.40 -6.28 2.72
CA ASN A 66 -5.32 -6.62 3.64
C ASN A 66 -5.56 -6.08 5.07
N GLU A 67 -6.59 -5.27 5.25
CA GLU A 67 -6.96 -4.68 6.53
C GLU A 67 -7.77 -5.65 7.39
N ARG A 68 -7.85 -5.34 8.68
CA ARG A 68 -8.69 -6.05 9.65
C ARG A 68 -9.38 -5.03 10.55
N PRO A 69 -10.53 -5.38 11.15
CA PRO A 69 -11.17 -4.53 12.14
C PRO A 69 -10.15 -4.03 13.17
N GLY A 70 -10.12 -2.70 13.37
CA GLY A 70 -9.14 -2.01 14.22
C GLY A 70 -7.95 -1.37 13.49
N ILE A 71 -7.70 -1.72 12.21
CA ILE A 71 -6.73 -1.03 11.34
C ILE A 71 -7.33 -0.64 9.98
N THR A 72 -8.65 -0.59 9.90
CA THR A 72 -9.41 -0.24 8.71
C THR A 72 -9.09 1.19 8.27
N GLY A 73 -8.85 1.38 6.96
CA GLY A 73 -8.42 2.64 6.35
C GLY A 73 -6.91 2.88 6.36
N ILE A 74 -6.09 1.97 6.90
CA ILE A 74 -4.63 2.16 6.98
C ILE A 74 -3.97 2.14 5.60
N SER A 75 -4.47 1.38 4.63
CA SER A 75 -3.89 1.30 3.29
C SER A 75 -4.08 2.62 2.55
N HIS A 76 -5.27 3.21 2.69
CA HIS A 76 -5.57 4.54 2.17
C HIS A 76 -4.80 5.64 2.91
N LEU A 77 -4.66 5.54 4.24
CA LEU A 77 -3.78 6.46 4.98
C LEU A 77 -2.33 6.36 4.50
N PHE A 78 -1.83 5.14 4.28
CA PHE A 78 -0.49 4.92 3.76
C PHE A 78 -0.29 5.56 2.39
N GLU A 79 -1.30 5.51 1.52
CA GLU A 79 -1.32 6.24 0.25
C GLU A 79 -1.03 7.73 0.43
N HIS A 80 -1.74 8.40 1.35
CA HIS A 80 -1.50 9.81 1.65
C HIS A 80 -0.10 10.03 2.22
N MET A 81 0.36 9.14 3.09
CA MET A 81 1.67 9.24 3.74
C MET A 81 2.83 9.16 2.75
N MET A 82 2.68 8.42 1.64
CA MET A 82 3.72 8.35 0.60
C MET A 82 3.91 9.68 -0.17
N PHE A 83 3.05 10.69 0.03
CA PHE A 83 3.25 12.04 -0.50
C PHE A 83 3.87 13.02 0.50
N LYS A 84 4.02 12.63 1.77
CA LYS A 84 4.53 13.50 2.85
C LYS A 84 6.06 13.66 2.83
N GLY A 85 6.72 12.97 1.92
CA GLY A 85 8.13 13.16 1.61
C GLY A 85 8.99 11.96 1.96
N THR A 86 10.29 12.19 1.90
CA THR A 86 11.36 11.23 2.20
C THR A 86 12.42 11.88 3.07
N HIS A 87 13.54 11.17 3.28
CA HIS A 87 14.72 11.75 3.91
C HIS A 87 15.34 12.88 3.09
N ALA A 88 15.18 12.85 1.75
CA ALA A 88 15.74 13.84 0.84
C ALA A 88 14.74 14.93 0.41
N ILE A 89 13.43 14.65 0.47
CA ILE A 89 12.38 15.50 -0.07
C ILE A 89 11.32 15.78 1.02
N GLY A 90 10.87 17.02 1.15
CA GLY A 90 9.75 17.44 1.99
C GLY A 90 10.16 18.17 3.27
N THR A 91 11.45 18.44 3.50
CA THR A 91 11.95 19.12 4.70
C THR A 91 13.18 19.96 4.40
N THR A 92 13.36 21.04 5.18
CA THR A 92 14.56 21.87 5.16
C THR A 92 15.69 21.33 6.04
N ASP A 93 15.37 20.54 7.06
CA ASP A 93 16.33 19.91 7.98
C ASP A 93 15.81 18.55 8.45
N ILE A 94 16.31 17.48 7.82
CA ILE A 94 15.90 16.11 8.12
C ILE A 94 16.27 15.66 9.54
N ASN A 95 17.39 16.10 10.09
CA ASN A 95 17.82 15.62 11.40
C ASN A 95 16.89 16.16 12.50
N LYS A 96 16.58 17.46 12.42
CA LYS A 96 15.67 18.11 13.35
C LYS A 96 14.22 17.61 13.18
N ASP A 97 13.81 17.39 11.94
CA ASP A 97 12.50 16.81 11.60
C ASP A 97 12.30 15.43 12.25
N LEU A 98 13.27 14.52 12.11
CA LEU A 98 13.23 13.20 12.74
C LEU A 98 13.23 13.28 14.28
N GLU A 99 13.98 14.23 14.86
CA GLU A 99 13.98 14.47 16.31
C GLU A 99 12.61 14.92 16.82
N ILE A 100 11.98 15.88 16.12
CA ILE A 100 10.64 16.38 16.44
C ILE A 100 9.61 15.25 16.33
N MET A 101 9.65 14.46 15.25
CA MET A 101 8.75 13.32 15.06
C MET A 101 8.89 12.28 16.18
N ALA A 102 10.13 11.91 16.54
CA ALA A 102 10.38 10.99 17.63
C ALA A 102 9.84 11.53 18.97
N ARG A 103 9.97 12.84 19.21
CA ARG A 103 9.41 13.48 20.41
C ARG A 103 7.88 13.51 20.37
N MET A 104 7.26 13.79 19.22
CA MET A 104 5.81 13.75 19.04
C MET A 104 5.24 12.37 19.35
N ASP A 105 5.88 11.30 18.88
CA ASP A 105 5.49 9.93 19.17
C ASP A 105 5.61 9.58 20.66
N ALA A 106 6.69 10.02 21.31
CA ALA A 106 6.85 9.85 22.75
C ALA A 106 5.76 10.59 23.54
N VAL A 107 5.48 11.85 23.20
CA VAL A 107 4.43 12.65 23.84
C VAL A 107 3.05 12.02 23.62
N LYS A 108 2.77 11.50 22.41
CA LYS A 108 1.51 10.78 22.13
C LYS A 108 1.39 9.47 22.89
N ALA A 109 2.50 8.75 23.10
CA ALA A 109 2.50 7.56 23.94
C ALA A 109 2.21 7.90 25.42
N GLU A 110 2.70 9.04 25.92
CA GLU A 110 2.36 9.53 27.26
C GLU A 110 0.90 10.00 27.36
N LEU A 111 0.40 10.73 26.35
CA LEU A 111 -1.01 11.14 26.28
C LEU A 111 -1.95 9.93 26.36
N ARG A 112 -1.64 8.84 25.64
CA ARG A 112 -2.45 7.62 25.71
C ARG A 112 -2.55 7.04 27.12
N LYS A 113 -1.47 7.10 27.92
CA LYS A 113 -1.50 6.63 29.32
C LYS A 113 -2.41 7.49 30.19
N GLU A 114 -2.36 8.82 30.00
CA GLU A 114 -3.25 9.74 30.70
C GLU A 114 -4.72 9.54 30.26
N GLU A 115 -4.97 9.31 28.96
CA GLU A 115 -6.30 9.01 28.43
C GLU A 115 -6.84 7.67 28.96
N GLU A 116 -6.01 6.64 29.10
CA GLU A 116 -6.38 5.35 29.72
C GLU A 116 -6.83 5.53 31.18
N GLU A 117 -6.12 6.40 31.91
CA GLU A 117 -6.47 6.77 33.28
C GLU A 117 -7.81 7.54 33.32
N GLN A 118 -8.00 8.52 32.43
CA GLN A 118 -9.29 9.21 32.33
C GLN A 118 -10.44 8.26 31.99
N ASN A 119 -10.22 7.33 31.06
CA ASN A 119 -11.19 6.29 30.74
C ASN A 119 -11.50 5.39 31.95
N ARG A 120 -10.50 5.10 32.80
CA ARG A 120 -10.74 4.39 34.07
C ARG A 120 -11.63 5.20 35.00
N ARG A 121 -11.35 6.49 35.18
CA ARG A 121 -12.15 7.41 36.00
C ARG A 121 -13.59 7.55 35.48
N LEU A 122 -13.78 7.58 34.16
CA LEU A 122 -15.11 7.56 33.54
C LEU A 122 -15.85 6.26 33.88
N ARG A 123 -15.19 5.10 33.73
CA ARG A 123 -15.79 3.79 34.06
C ARG A 123 -16.17 3.68 35.55
N LEU A 124 -15.45 4.38 36.43
CA LEU A 124 -15.74 4.45 37.86
C LEU A 124 -16.82 5.51 38.20
N GLY A 125 -17.27 6.31 37.24
CA GLY A 125 -18.26 7.37 37.45
C GLY A 125 -17.71 8.64 38.11
N GLU A 126 -16.38 8.79 38.20
CA GLU A 126 -15.74 9.97 38.80
C GLU A 126 -15.79 11.21 37.89
N ILE A 127 -15.88 10.98 36.57
CA ILE A 127 -16.03 12.02 35.56
C ILE A 127 -17.22 11.67 34.67
N SER A 128 -17.93 12.68 34.17
CA SER A 128 -19.12 12.50 33.32
C SER A 128 -18.81 12.53 31.83
N ASP A 129 -17.67 13.12 31.44
CA ASP A 129 -17.30 13.34 30.04
C ASP A 129 -15.77 13.32 29.88
N LEU A 130 -15.28 12.58 28.89
CA LEU A 130 -13.86 12.54 28.52
C LEU A 130 -13.39 13.79 27.77
N THR A 131 -14.32 14.46 27.10
CA THR A 131 -14.01 15.57 26.20
C THR A 131 -13.96 16.92 26.93
N ASP A 132 -14.57 17.03 28.12
CA ASP A 132 -14.56 18.24 28.92
C ASP A 132 -13.11 18.58 29.36
N PRO A 133 -12.57 19.75 28.95
CA PRO A 133 -11.24 20.18 29.37
C PRO A 133 -11.05 20.24 30.89
N LYS A 134 -12.12 20.42 31.67
CA LYS A 134 -12.07 20.47 33.14
C LYS A 134 -11.69 19.13 33.79
N ASN A 135 -11.90 18.02 33.09
CA ASN A 135 -11.61 16.68 33.59
C ASN A 135 -10.17 16.22 33.29
N ARG A 136 -9.37 17.08 32.65
CA ARG A 136 -7.96 16.82 32.29
C ARG A 136 -7.04 17.00 33.48
N SER A 137 -6.06 16.11 33.61
CA SER A 137 -4.96 16.30 34.56
C SER A 137 -4.08 17.48 34.11
N PRO A 138 -3.39 18.17 35.02
CA PRO A 138 -2.39 19.17 34.64
C PRO A 138 -1.32 18.60 33.71
N ARG A 139 -0.93 17.33 33.91
CA ARG A 139 0.02 16.63 33.04
C ARG A 139 -0.52 16.43 31.64
N HIS A 140 -1.79 16.02 31.50
CA HIS A 140 -2.44 15.86 30.20
C HIS A 140 -2.47 17.19 29.43
N GLN A 141 -2.81 18.31 30.08
CA GLN A 141 -2.80 19.61 29.43
C GLN A 141 -1.39 20.03 28.99
N GLN A 142 -0.38 19.83 29.83
CA GLN A 142 1.02 20.09 29.47
C GLN A 142 1.48 19.30 28.24
N LEU A 143 1.11 18.02 28.16
CA LEU A 143 1.45 17.16 27.01
C LEU A 143 0.74 17.61 25.73
N LEU A 144 -0.50 18.10 25.82
CA LEU A 144 -1.20 18.68 24.66
C LEU A 144 -0.50 19.95 24.18
N ASP A 145 -0.12 20.83 25.11
CA ASP A 145 0.57 22.09 24.79
C ASP A 145 1.95 21.82 24.18
N GLU A 146 2.68 20.83 24.72
CA GLU A 146 3.95 20.37 24.17
C GLU A 146 3.76 19.80 22.74
N PHE A 147 2.77 18.93 22.56
CA PHE A 147 2.47 18.34 21.25
C PHE A 147 2.14 19.42 20.22
N ALA A 148 1.28 20.38 20.57
CA ALA A 148 0.93 21.50 19.69
C ALA A 148 2.16 22.37 19.36
N GLY A 149 3.08 22.55 20.31
CA GLY A 149 4.35 23.22 20.09
C GLY A 149 5.27 22.48 19.11
N LEU A 150 5.33 21.15 19.21
CA LEU A 150 6.10 20.30 18.30
C LEU A 150 5.52 20.28 16.88
N GLU A 151 4.20 20.16 16.74
CA GLU A 151 3.53 20.25 15.43
C GLU A 151 3.80 21.57 14.72
N LYS A 152 3.89 22.67 15.48
CA LYS A 152 4.27 23.97 14.91
C LYS A 152 5.72 23.96 14.41
N GLN A 153 6.63 23.40 15.18
CA GLN A 153 8.04 23.29 14.78
C GLN A 153 8.24 22.40 13.55
N GLU A 154 7.51 21.27 13.46
CA GLU A 154 7.50 20.40 12.26
C GLU A 154 7.02 21.19 11.03
N LYS A 155 5.91 21.94 11.17
CA LYS A 155 5.36 22.77 10.08
C LYS A 155 6.33 23.83 9.57
N ASP A 156 7.16 24.40 10.44
CA ASP A 156 8.16 25.40 10.05
C ASP A 156 9.30 24.79 9.22
N LEU A 157 9.60 23.50 9.40
CA LEU A 157 10.62 22.78 8.62
C LEU A 157 10.08 22.22 7.30
N LEU A 158 8.77 22.00 7.22
CA LEU A 158 8.13 21.27 6.14
C LEU A 158 8.03 22.08 4.84
N VAL A 159 8.49 21.48 3.74
CA VAL A 159 8.35 22.04 2.39
C VAL A 159 7.10 21.46 1.74
N LYS A 160 5.99 22.21 1.81
CA LYS A 160 4.70 21.73 1.30
C LYS A 160 4.74 21.40 -0.19
N ASN A 161 4.16 20.25 -0.54
CA ASN A 161 4.00 19.74 -1.90
C ASN A 161 5.31 19.68 -2.70
N GLU A 162 6.43 19.39 -2.04
CA GLU A 162 7.73 19.38 -2.71
C GLU A 162 7.83 18.31 -3.80
N PHE A 163 7.28 17.12 -3.56
CA PHE A 163 7.17 16.06 -4.57
C PHE A 163 6.50 16.56 -5.86
N ASP A 164 5.32 17.17 -5.72
CA ASP A 164 4.57 17.73 -6.84
C ASP A 164 5.32 18.89 -7.52
N LYS A 165 5.95 19.77 -6.74
CA LYS A 165 6.75 20.88 -7.27
C LYS A 165 7.94 20.41 -8.10
N ILE A 166 8.69 19.40 -7.65
CA ILE A 166 9.85 18.88 -8.38
C ILE A 166 9.41 18.30 -9.74
N TYR A 167 8.35 17.49 -9.73
CA TYR A 167 7.80 16.92 -10.95
C TYR A 167 7.23 17.98 -11.89
N THR A 168 6.40 18.89 -11.39
CA THR A 168 5.78 19.95 -12.18
C THR A 168 6.83 20.90 -12.76
N ALA A 169 7.87 21.25 -11.99
CA ALA A 169 8.99 22.05 -12.49
C ALA A 169 9.79 21.33 -13.61
N ALA A 170 9.80 20.00 -13.61
CA ALA A 170 10.39 19.18 -14.67
C ALA A 170 9.44 18.95 -15.88
N GLY A 171 8.23 19.52 -15.87
CA GLY A 171 7.24 19.38 -16.94
C GLY A 171 6.37 18.12 -16.85
N ALA A 172 6.39 17.42 -15.71
CA ALA A 172 5.51 16.30 -15.45
C ALA A 172 4.10 16.79 -15.04
N SER A 173 3.11 15.91 -15.18
CA SER A 173 1.71 16.23 -14.89
C SER A 173 0.91 15.00 -14.50
N GLY A 174 -0.25 15.23 -13.88
CA GLY A 174 -1.19 14.16 -13.56
C GLY A 174 -0.65 13.17 -12.53
N MET A 175 0.17 13.63 -11.59
CA MET A 175 0.55 12.83 -10.43
C MET A 175 -0.69 12.54 -9.60
N ASN A 176 -0.92 11.26 -9.33
CA ASN A 176 -1.99 10.85 -8.43
C ASN A 176 -1.74 9.45 -7.88
N ALA A 177 -2.57 9.05 -6.93
CA ALA A 177 -2.66 7.69 -6.45
C ALA A 177 -4.12 7.29 -6.20
N PHE A 178 -4.33 5.99 -6.03
CA PHE A 178 -5.57 5.46 -5.47
C PHE A 178 -5.33 4.08 -4.86
N THR A 179 -6.16 3.76 -3.87
CA THR A 179 -6.19 2.47 -3.19
C THR A 179 -7.53 1.81 -3.44
N GLU A 180 -7.47 0.59 -3.96
CA GLU A 180 -8.62 -0.29 -4.12
C GLU A 180 -8.58 -1.43 -3.10
N ARG A 181 -9.32 -2.50 -3.39
CA ARG A 181 -9.41 -3.69 -2.56
C ARG A 181 -8.07 -4.40 -2.48
N ASP A 182 -7.42 -4.70 -3.60
CA ASP A 182 -6.24 -5.57 -3.66
C ASP A 182 -4.95 -4.88 -4.12
N LEU A 183 -5.03 -3.57 -4.42
CA LEU A 183 -3.90 -2.80 -4.94
C LEU A 183 -3.95 -1.32 -4.54
N THR A 184 -2.77 -0.73 -4.46
CA THR A 184 -2.56 0.72 -4.41
C THR A 184 -1.67 1.10 -5.58
N VAL A 185 -2.09 2.09 -6.36
CA VAL A 185 -1.40 2.55 -7.56
C VAL A 185 -0.92 3.97 -7.36
N TYR A 186 0.30 4.25 -7.78
CA TYR A 186 0.82 5.59 -7.93
C TYR A 186 1.23 5.79 -9.39
N PHE A 187 0.82 6.91 -9.98
CA PHE A 187 1.06 7.17 -11.39
C PHE A 187 1.28 8.65 -11.68
N ILE A 188 1.98 8.92 -12.77
CA ILE A 188 2.31 10.25 -13.24
C ILE A 188 2.66 10.21 -14.73
N ASN A 189 2.46 11.32 -15.43
CA ASN A 189 3.01 11.53 -16.77
C ASN A 189 4.28 12.37 -16.69
N VAL A 190 5.39 11.86 -17.22
CA VAL A 190 6.68 12.56 -17.24
C VAL A 190 7.19 12.73 -18.67
N PRO A 191 7.89 13.82 -19.00
CA PRO A 191 8.60 13.94 -20.27
C PRO A 191 9.65 12.82 -20.43
N ALA A 192 9.86 12.33 -21.65
CA ALA A 192 10.74 11.19 -21.90
C ALA A 192 12.20 11.45 -21.47
N ASN A 193 12.66 12.70 -21.54
CA ASN A 193 13.98 13.13 -21.06
C ASN A 193 14.08 13.27 -19.52
N LYS A 194 13.01 12.97 -18.78
CA LYS A 194 12.94 13.05 -17.30
C LYS A 194 12.62 11.69 -16.66
N ILE A 195 12.74 10.59 -17.39
CA ILE A 195 12.48 9.26 -16.84
C ILE A 195 13.45 8.88 -15.71
N GLU A 196 14.70 9.32 -15.77
CA GLU A 196 15.69 9.11 -14.71
C GLU A 196 15.28 9.82 -13.41
N LEU A 197 14.72 11.03 -13.51
CA LEU A 197 14.18 11.75 -12.37
C LEU A 197 13.03 10.96 -11.73
N TRP A 198 12.14 10.40 -12.56
CA TRP A 198 11.06 9.55 -12.06
C TRP A 198 11.60 8.34 -11.28
N PHE A 199 12.54 7.59 -11.84
CA PHE A 199 13.14 6.45 -11.14
C PHE A 199 13.83 6.85 -9.83
N TRP A 200 14.56 7.97 -9.81
CA TRP A 200 15.22 8.45 -8.59
C TRP A 200 14.21 8.80 -7.50
N MET A 201 13.18 9.58 -7.83
CA MET A 201 12.18 9.99 -6.83
C MET A 201 11.35 8.82 -6.32
N GLU A 202 10.96 7.89 -7.21
CA GLU A 202 10.20 6.71 -6.81
C GLU A 202 11.02 5.72 -5.99
N SER A 203 12.30 5.56 -6.33
CA SER A 203 13.21 4.72 -5.55
C SER A 203 13.40 5.27 -4.14
N ASP A 204 13.60 6.59 -4.00
CA ASP A 204 13.76 7.20 -2.68
C ASP A 204 12.46 7.15 -1.88
N ARG A 205 11.32 7.38 -2.54
CA ARG A 205 9.99 7.24 -1.94
C ARG A 205 9.73 5.84 -1.38
N LEU A 206 10.14 4.80 -2.10
CA LEU A 206 9.96 3.41 -1.66
C LEU A 206 10.95 2.98 -0.58
N LEU A 207 12.17 3.53 -0.57
CA LEU A 207 13.24 3.10 0.33
C LEU A 207 13.29 3.91 1.64
N ASN A 208 13.07 5.22 1.56
CA ASN A 208 13.26 6.16 2.67
C ASN A 208 12.04 7.09 2.91
N PRO A 209 10.80 6.56 3.00
CA PRO A 209 9.63 7.40 3.24
C PRO A 209 9.66 8.03 4.64
N VAL A 210 9.21 9.28 4.75
CA VAL A 210 9.02 9.97 6.04
C VAL A 210 7.57 10.43 6.15
N PHE A 211 6.87 9.94 7.16
CA PHE A 211 5.44 10.16 7.37
C PHE A 211 5.16 11.43 8.17
N ARG A 212 5.50 12.57 7.58
CA ARG A 212 5.24 13.90 8.16
C ARG A 212 3.75 14.20 8.22
N GLU A 213 3.36 15.10 9.12
CA GLU A 213 1.95 15.48 9.32
C GLU A 213 1.02 14.30 9.64
N PHE A 214 1.57 13.17 10.10
CA PHE A 214 0.83 11.91 10.29
C PHE A 214 -0.44 12.09 11.12
N TYR A 215 -0.35 12.81 12.24
CA TYR A 215 -1.48 13.00 13.14
C TYR A 215 -2.60 13.83 12.52
N SER A 216 -2.25 14.92 11.83
CA SER A 216 -3.24 15.74 11.12
C SER A 216 -3.85 15.03 9.92
N GLU A 217 -3.04 14.30 9.13
CA GLU A 217 -3.53 13.61 7.94
C GLU A 217 -4.43 12.43 8.32
N ARG A 218 -4.11 11.72 9.40
CA ARG A 218 -4.97 10.68 9.94
C ARG A 218 -6.37 11.21 10.27
N ASP A 219 -6.46 12.42 10.81
CA ASP A 219 -7.75 13.03 11.15
C ASP A 219 -8.52 13.46 9.87
N VAL A 220 -7.83 13.92 8.83
CA VAL A 220 -8.40 14.17 7.49
C VAL A 220 -8.96 12.89 6.87
N VAL A 221 -8.16 11.81 6.85
CA VAL A 221 -8.58 10.51 6.29
C VAL A 221 -9.75 9.92 7.10
N ARG A 222 -9.77 10.13 8.42
CA ARG A 222 -10.89 9.73 9.26
C ARG A 222 -12.17 10.47 8.87
N GLU A 223 -12.09 11.77 8.60
CA GLU A 223 -13.24 12.56 8.18
C GLU A 223 -13.72 12.17 6.77
N GLU A 224 -12.79 11.89 5.85
CA GLU A 224 -13.11 11.37 4.53
C GLU A 224 -13.84 10.02 4.62
N ARG A 225 -13.37 9.11 5.47
CA ARG A 225 -14.06 7.83 5.75
C ARG A 225 -15.42 8.06 6.37
N ARG A 226 -15.57 9.02 7.28
CA ARG A 226 -16.87 9.38 7.88
C ARG A 226 -17.87 9.75 6.80
N LEU A 227 -17.46 10.56 5.83
CA LEU A 227 -18.31 11.01 4.72
C LEU A 227 -18.60 9.89 3.71
N ARG A 228 -17.59 9.09 3.34
CA ARG A 228 -17.71 8.07 2.28
C ARG A 228 -18.36 6.76 2.75
N THR A 229 -18.08 6.31 3.96
CA THR A 229 -18.48 4.98 4.45
C THR A 229 -19.45 5.10 5.62
N GLU A 230 -19.11 5.83 6.66
CA GLU A 230 -19.91 5.82 7.90
C GLU A 230 -21.25 6.56 7.78
N SER A 231 -21.33 7.56 6.90
CA SER A 231 -22.56 8.33 6.63
C SER A 231 -23.50 7.61 5.65
N THR A 232 -23.09 6.48 5.08
CA THR A 232 -23.91 5.71 4.15
C THR A 232 -24.58 4.52 4.85
N PRO A 233 -25.84 4.20 4.54
CA PRO A 233 -26.55 3.09 5.17
C PRO A 233 -25.90 1.72 4.93
N THR A 234 -25.21 1.54 3.80
CA THR A 234 -24.60 0.26 3.41
C THR A 234 -23.11 0.15 3.75
N GLY A 235 -22.39 1.26 3.95
CA GLY A 235 -20.94 1.25 4.09
C GLY A 235 -20.42 0.39 5.25
N LYS A 236 -21.06 0.47 6.43
CA LYS A 236 -20.68 -0.38 7.58
C LYS A 236 -20.98 -1.86 7.35
N PHE A 237 -22.07 -2.17 6.66
CA PHE A 237 -22.42 -3.55 6.31
C PHE A 237 -21.42 -4.13 5.31
N GLU A 238 -21.08 -3.38 4.26
CA GLU A 238 -20.10 -3.78 3.26
C GLU A 238 -18.72 -4.00 3.89
N GLU A 239 -18.28 -3.13 4.80
CA GLU A 239 -17.00 -3.29 5.50
C GLU A 239 -16.93 -4.58 6.33
N GLU A 240 -17.96 -4.86 7.14
CA GLU A 240 -18.03 -6.10 7.92
C GLU A 240 -18.11 -7.35 7.04
N PHE A 241 -18.92 -7.28 5.97
CA PHE A 241 -19.04 -8.35 4.99
C PHE A 241 -17.71 -8.64 4.29
N GLU A 242 -17.08 -7.62 3.70
CA GLU A 242 -15.82 -7.74 2.97
C GLU A 242 -14.70 -8.21 3.90
N SER A 243 -14.58 -7.64 5.11
CA SER A 243 -13.54 -8.05 6.05
C SER A 243 -13.67 -9.51 6.48
N THR A 244 -14.90 -10.02 6.60
CA THR A 244 -15.18 -11.43 6.92
C THR A 244 -14.93 -12.32 5.71
N PHE A 245 -15.44 -11.92 4.54
CA PHE A 245 -15.31 -12.65 3.28
C PHE A 245 -13.85 -12.84 2.89
N TRP A 246 -13.06 -11.77 2.86
CA TRP A 246 -11.64 -11.84 2.49
C TRP A 246 -10.78 -12.54 3.54
N ARG A 247 -11.13 -12.42 4.83
CA ARG A 247 -10.47 -13.20 5.88
C ARG A 247 -10.69 -14.69 5.69
N GLN A 248 -11.92 -15.10 5.40
CA GLN A 248 -12.25 -16.51 5.16
C GLN A 248 -11.60 -17.03 3.88
N LEU A 249 -11.63 -16.25 2.79
CA LEU A 249 -11.00 -16.62 1.52
C LEU A 249 -9.48 -16.81 1.68
N ARG A 250 -8.80 -15.90 2.40
CA ARG A 250 -7.38 -16.06 2.75
C ARG A 250 -7.13 -17.28 3.62
N ALA A 251 -7.97 -17.51 4.63
CA ALA A 251 -7.84 -18.69 5.49
C ALA A 251 -8.01 -19.99 4.68
N GLN A 252 -8.96 -20.04 3.74
CA GLN A 252 -9.13 -21.15 2.81
C GLN A 252 -7.93 -21.31 1.86
N GLN A 253 -7.34 -20.23 1.37
CA GLN A 253 -6.16 -20.29 0.49
C GLN A 253 -4.92 -20.78 1.27
N CYS A 254 -4.76 -20.38 2.53
CA CYS A 254 -3.71 -20.88 3.42
C CYS A 254 -3.92 -22.36 3.81
N LEU A 255 -5.17 -22.79 4.02
CA LEU A 255 -5.50 -24.20 4.33
C LEU A 255 -5.52 -25.09 3.06
N GLY A 256 -5.65 -24.48 1.88
CA GLY A 256 -5.82 -25.13 0.59
C GLY A 256 -4.54 -25.66 -0.09
N VAL A 257 -3.36 -25.53 0.51
CA VAL A 257 -2.11 -26.12 -0.02
C VAL A 257 -1.69 -27.39 0.75
N SER A 258 -2.64 -28.13 1.31
CA SER A 258 -2.37 -29.44 1.95
C SER A 258 -3.22 -30.61 1.43
N GLY A 259 -4.10 -30.40 0.44
CA GLY A 259 -5.00 -31.46 -0.02
C GLY A 259 -5.42 -31.31 -1.48
N GLY A 260 -4.52 -31.60 -2.41
CA GLY A 260 -4.81 -31.52 -3.84
C GLY A 260 -3.78 -32.23 -4.71
N GLY A 261 -3.27 -33.37 -4.24
CA GLY A 261 -2.45 -34.25 -5.07
C GLY A 261 -3.30 -34.85 -6.20
N LEU A 262 -3.23 -34.25 -7.39
CA LEU A 262 -3.56 -34.95 -8.63
C LEU A 262 -2.68 -36.19 -8.70
N ARG A 263 -3.26 -37.36 -8.40
CA ARG A 263 -2.61 -38.66 -8.62
C ARG A 263 -2.28 -38.80 -10.10
N PRO A 264 -1.01 -38.97 -10.51
CA PRO A 264 -0.73 -39.44 -11.86
C PRO A 264 -1.11 -40.93 -11.93
N GLY A 265 -1.88 -41.28 -12.96
CA GLY A 265 -2.24 -42.68 -13.26
C GLY A 265 -0.99 -43.53 -13.55
N PRO A 266 -1.07 -44.86 -13.39
CA PRO A 266 0.08 -45.72 -13.55
C PRO A 266 0.36 -45.96 -15.04
N GLY A 267 1.56 -45.60 -15.51
CA GLY A 267 2.08 -46.14 -16.77
C GLY A 267 3.05 -45.24 -17.53
N GLN A 268 4.28 -45.75 -17.68
CA GLN A 268 5.35 -45.30 -18.59
C GLN A 268 6.09 -44.04 -18.09
N GLY A 269 7.31 -44.08 -17.54
CA GLY A 269 8.44 -44.95 -17.82
C GLY A 269 9.42 -44.23 -18.76
N SER A 270 10.33 -43.39 -18.23
CA SER A 270 11.76 -43.33 -18.62
C SER A 270 12.48 -42.03 -18.21
N ARG A 271 13.67 -42.25 -17.58
CA ARG A 271 14.91 -41.43 -17.57
C ARG A 271 14.99 -40.15 -16.70
N GLY A 272 15.79 -40.21 -15.63
CA GLY A 272 16.36 -39.07 -14.89
C GLY A 272 17.60 -38.47 -15.59
N PRO A 273 18.60 -37.84 -14.90
CA PRO A 273 18.72 -37.45 -13.49
C PRO A 273 18.83 -35.90 -13.33
N VAL A 274 18.80 -35.30 -12.12
CA VAL A 274 20.02 -34.75 -11.47
C VAL A 274 19.67 -34.10 -10.10
N LEU A 275 20.44 -34.53 -9.10
CA LEU A 275 20.87 -33.91 -7.83
C LEU A 275 19.86 -33.39 -6.78
N ARG A 276 19.74 -34.20 -5.72
CA ARG A 276 19.53 -33.81 -4.31
C ARG A 276 20.89 -33.44 -3.67
N ALA A 277 20.97 -32.25 -3.07
CA ALA A 277 21.76 -31.85 -1.88
C ALA A 277 21.49 -30.34 -1.69
N ALA A 278 21.19 -29.75 -0.53
CA ALA A 278 21.42 -30.15 0.85
C ALA A 278 20.35 -29.49 1.76
N GLN A 279 19.77 -30.30 2.66
CA GLN A 279 19.17 -29.87 3.92
C GLN A 279 19.83 -30.73 4.98
N ALA A 280 20.84 -30.19 5.67
CA ALA A 280 21.34 -30.62 6.98
C ALA A 280 22.57 -29.78 7.33
N GLN A 281 22.40 -28.71 8.10
CA GLN A 281 23.42 -28.17 8.99
C GLN A 281 22.78 -27.15 9.94
N SER A 282 22.13 -27.66 10.99
CA SER A 282 21.86 -26.90 12.23
C SER A 282 21.52 -27.86 13.38
N ALA A 283 22.41 -28.79 13.67
CA ALA A 283 22.45 -29.47 14.97
C ALA A 283 23.78 -30.22 15.13
N GLY A 284 24.58 -29.84 16.13
CA GLY A 284 25.59 -30.72 16.71
C GLY A 284 27.03 -30.21 16.69
N THR A 285 27.37 -29.32 17.63
CA THR A 285 28.70 -29.34 18.25
C THR A 285 28.62 -28.78 19.67
N ALA A 286 28.26 -29.66 20.60
CA ALA A 286 28.52 -29.52 22.03
C ALA A 286 29.08 -30.86 22.53
N ALA A 287 30.07 -30.78 23.43
CA ALA A 287 30.96 -31.85 23.97
C ALA A 287 32.16 -32.16 23.05
N GLY A 288 33.41 -32.12 23.50
CA GLY A 288 34.02 -31.81 24.78
C GLY A 288 35.49 -32.22 24.72
N ALA A 289 36.41 -31.38 25.19
CA ALA A 289 37.80 -31.78 25.45
C ALA A 289 38.36 -30.96 26.63
N HIS A 290 38.31 -31.58 27.80
CA HIS A 290 39.14 -31.25 28.95
C HIS A 290 40.53 -31.86 28.73
N ALA A 291 41.61 -31.08 28.87
CA ALA A 291 42.71 -31.34 29.81
C ALA A 291 43.96 -30.45 29.57
N ARG A 292 44.32 -29.67 30.63
CA ARG A 292 45.67 -29.34 31.18
C ARG A 292 46.65 -28.59 30.25
N SER A 293 47.53 -27.68 30.64
CA SER A 293 48.13 -27.07 31.85
C SER A 293 48.91 -25.86 31.29
N GLY A 294 49.21 -24.74 31.95
CA GLY A 294 49.59 -24.48 33.32
C GLY A 294 49.99 -23.00 33.48
N ALA A 295 50.29 -22.63 34.72
CA ALA A 295 50.68 -21.30 35.18
C ALA A 295 52.09 -20.90 34.74
N SER A 296 52.31 -19.58 34.53
CA SER A 296 53.45 -18.76 35.02
C SER A 296 53.68 -17.56 34.09
N GLY A 297 53.73 -16.35 34.65
CA GLY A 297 54.16 -15.13 33.95
C GLY A 297 53.32 -13.91 34.29
#